data_AF-A0A3S5BU31-F1
#
_entry.id   AF-A0A3S5BU31-F1
#
_cell.length_a   1.000
_cell.length_b   1.000
_cell.length_c   1.000
_cell.angle_alpha   90.00
_cell.angle_beta   90.00
_cell.angle_gamma   90.00
#
_symmetry.space_group_name_H-M   'P 1'
#
loop_
_entity.id
_entity.type
_entity.pdbx_description
1 polymer ?
#
loop_
_entity_poly.entity_id
_entity_poly.type
_entity_poly.pdbx_seq_one_letter_code
_entity_poly.pdbx_strand_id
1 'polypeptide(L)'
;MVYEKEYKDEFIVPVFTQESGYWEKVMKPRLQEQGWYIAEVDCANVEDIEDCGTRLLRELNFKVPEHGYINAMGVKDNITDIYGINIRKGLFVFYKNFEDIFSTHPDLHQGYGAEFMLQLIEHMVYHYSDLRGYIYEEFPVVVGYGVGLPTSYIPQFEELMGAENVMIAGEGVRYPGPILRKNSAETSRMVPRTLCTISMGSFLVLLPIVRRLRVFMLMILGIILNHRFMTLFLPQRYTWCIVNLLSQIPLYKRYGV
;
A
#
# COMPACT_ATOMS: atom_id res chain seq x y z
N MET A 1 27.07 2.34 -6.98
CA MET A 1 26.20 2.58 -5.81
C MET A 1 25.30 1.36 -5.64
N VAL A 2 24.92 1.00 -4.42
CA VAL A 2 23.96 -0.08 -4.16
C VAL A 2 22.71 0.57 -3.56
N TYR A 3 21.54 0.18 -4.03
CA TYR A 3 20.26 0.70 -3.58
C TYR A 3 20.05 0.45 -2.08
N GLU A 4 19.78 1.53 -1.35
CA GLU A 4 19.39 1.45 0.05
C GLU A 4 17.88 1.65 0.18
N LYS A 5 17.18 0.58 0.59
CA LYS A 5 15.75 0.62 0.86
C LYS A 5 15.44 1.51 2.07
N GLU A 6 14.38 2.30 1.99
CA GLU A 6 13.93 3.14 3.09
C GLU A 6 13.10 2.35 4.12
N TYR A 7 12.42 1.29 3.69
CA TYR A 7 11.50 0.52 4.51
C TYR A 7 12.00 -0.90 4.77
N LYS A 8 11.50 -1.51 5.85
CA LYS A 8 12.00 -2.82 6.32
C LYS A 8 11.61 -4.00 5.42
N ASP A 9 10.55 -3.84 4.65
CA ASP A 9 9.98 -4.91 3.83
C ASP A 9 10.89 -5.25 2.63
N GLU A 10 10.64 -6.39 1.99
CA GLU A 10 11.30 -6.76 0.75
C GLU A 10 10.79 -5.89 -0.39
N PHE A 11 11.70 -5.27 -1.15
CA PHE A 11 11.38 -4.44 -2.30
C PHE A 11 11.98 -5.06 -3.56
N ILE A 12 11.17 -5.89 -4.24
CA ILE A 12 11.55 -6.58 -5.48
C ILE A 12 11.04 -5.77 -6.66
N VAL A 13 11.88 -5.47 -7.64
CA VAL A 13 11.54 -4.64 -8.80
C VAL A 13 11.26 -5.51 -10.02
N PRO A 14 10.02 -5.49 -10.56
CA PRO A 14 9.71 -6.13 -11.82
C PRO A 14 10.38 -5.40 -13.00
N VAL A 15 11.16 -6.12 -13.80
CA VAL A 15 11.81 -5.62 -15.01
C VAL A 15 11.08 -6.12 -16.25
N PHE A 16 10.48 -5.22 -17.00
CA PHE A 16 9.82 -5.48 -18.27
C PHE A 16 10.82 -5.27 -19.40
N THR A 17 11.37 -6.37 -19.93
CA THR A 17 12.36 -6.24 -21.00
C THR A 17 11.71 -5.70 -22.27
N GLN A 18 12.33 -4.69 -22.88
CA GLN A 18 11.81 -4.07 -24.09
C GLN A 18 11.64 -5.09 -25.22
N GLU A 19 12.58 -6.04 -25.33
CA GLU A 19 12.58 -7.08 -26.36
C GLU A 19 11.40 -8.04 -26.22
N SER A 20 10.93 -8.30 -24.99
CA SER A 20 9.75 -9.15 -24.78
C SER A 20 8.46 -8.50 -25.31
N GLY A 21 8.40 -7.16 -25.28
CA GLY A 21 7.16 -6.41 -25.50
C GLY A 21 6.05 -6.77 -24.51
N TYR A 22 6.36 -7.41 -23.38
CA TYR A 22 5.37 -7.93 -22.43
C TYR A 22 4.56 -6.79 -21.77
N TRP A 23 5.20 -5.65 -21.50
CA TRP A 23 4.51 -4.46 -21.01
C TRP A 23 3.38 -4.04 -21.96
N GLU A 24 3.72 -3.72 -23.21
CA GLU A 24 2.79 -3.18 -24.21
C GLU A 24 1.73 -4.19 -24.64
N LYS A 25 2.11 -5.46 -24.81
CA LYS A 25 1.22 -6.49 -25.36
C LYS A 25 0.32 -7.16 -24.34
N VAL A 26 0.72 -7.19 -23.06
CA VAL A 26 0.05 -8.01 -22.04
C VAL A 26 -0.28 -7.22 -20.79
N MET A 27 0.73 -6.67 -20.11
CA MET A 27 0.50 -6.08 -18.78
C MET A 27 -0.36 -4.82 -18.85
N LYS A 28 -0.01 -3.87 -19.73
CA LYS A 28 -0.73 -2.60 -19.88
C LYS A 28 -2.18 -2.80 -20.30
N PRO A 29 -2.52 -3.56 -21.37
CA PRO A 29 -3.92 -3.83 -21.72
C PRO A 29 -4.71 -4.46 -20.56
N ARG A 30 -4.11 -5.40 -19.84
CA ARG A 30 -4.75 -6.07 -18.70
C ARG A 30 -5.05 -5.12 -17.55
N LEU A 31 -4.13 -4.21 -17.22
CA LEU A 31 -4.34 -3.18 -16.19
C LEU A 31 -5.45 -2.22 -16.61
N GLN A 32 -5.48 -1.80 -17.88
CA GLN A 32 -6.54 -0.96 -18.44
C GLN A 32 -7.92 -1.64 -18.37
N GLU A 33 -8.03 -2.92 -18.75
CA GLU A 33 -9.26 -3.70 -18.62
C GLU A 33 -9.76 -3.81 -17.18
N GLN A 34 -8.84 -3.86 -16.21
CA GLN A 34 -9.16 -3.88 -14.79
C GLN A 34 -9.51 -2.48 -14.23
N GLY A 35 -9.40 -1.44 -15.04
CA GLY A 35 -9.68 -0.05 -14.68
C GLY A 35 -8.64 0.57 -13.76
N TRP A 36 -7.41 0.05 -13.77
CA TRP A 36 -6.30 0.66 -13.03
C TRP A 36 -5.89 1.98 -13.66
N TYR A 37 -5.44 2.90 -12.81
CA TYR A 37 -4.71 4.06 -13.29
C TYR A 37 -3.26 3.64 -13.60
N ILE A 38 -2.74 4.03 -14.76
CA ILE A 38 -1.37 3.73 -15.17
C ILE A 38 -0.65 5.06 -15.36
N ALA A 39 0.41 5.29 -14.58
CA ALA A 39 1.34 6.39 -14.76
C ALA A 39 2.55 5.86 -15.55
N GLU A 40 2.63 6.21 -16.84
CA GLU A 40 3.76 5.83 -17.69
C GLU A 40 4.76 6.98 -17.77
N VAL A 41 5.82 6.87 -16.99
CA VAL A 41 6.82 7.93 -16.88
C VAL A 41 7.96 7.65 -17.86
N ASP A 42 8.14 8.53 -18.84
CA ASP A 42 9.23 8.42 -19.81
C ASP A 42 10.54 8.97 -19.24
N CYS A 43 11.51 8.07 -19.02
CA CYS A 43 12.84 8.38 -18.52
C CYS A 43 13.82 8.78 -19.63
N ALA A 44 13.37 8.88 -20.88
CA ALA A 44 14.24 9.30 -21.98
C ALA A 44 14.74 10.73 -21.79
N ASN A 45 16.06 10.91 -21.95
CA ASN A 45 16.75 12.19 -21.84
C ASN A 45 16.42 12.98 -20.56
N VAL A 46 16.28 12.30 -19.42
CA VAL A 46 16.14 12.98 -18.12
C VAL A 46 17.38 13.83 -17.85
N GLU A 47 17.16 15.06 -17.40
CA GLU A 47 18.22 16.03 -17.11
C GLU A 47 18.80 15.86 -15.70
N ASP A 48 17.96 15.68 -14.68
CA ASP A 48 18.37 15.54 -13.27
C ASP A 48 17.31 14.76 -12.45
N ILE A 49 17.55 14.61 -11.15
CA ILE A 49 16.63 13.88 -10.25
C ILE A 49 15.28 14.61 -10.12
N GLU A 50 15.28 15.93 -10.21
CA GLU A 50 14.09 16.76 -10.16
C GLU A 50 13.22 16.63 -11.41
N ASP A 51 13.80 16.53 -12.61
CA ASP A 51 13.09 16.23 -13.85
C ASP A 51 12.44 14.84 -13.77
N CYS A 52 13.18 13.85 -13.30
CA CYS A 52 12.67 12.51 -13.00
C CYS A 52 11.40 12.55 -12.13
N GLY A 53 11.47 13.24 -10.99
CA GLY A 53 10.34 13.39 -10.07
C GLY A 53 9.18 14.20 -10.65
N THR A 54 9.50 15.26 -11.39
CA THR A 54 8.53 16.13 -12.05
C THR A 54 7.71 15.38 -13.10
N ARG A 55 8.35 14.50 -13.88
CA ARG A 55 7.66 13.67 -14.87
C ARG A 55 6.66 12.72 -14.20
N LEU A 56 7.03 12.10 -13.08
CA LEU A 56 6.08 11.30 -12.29
C LEU A 56 4.90 12.14 -11.81
N LEU A 57 5.14 13.33 -11.25
CA LEU A 57 4.07 14.21 -10.79
C LEU A 57 3.10 14.59 -11.94
N ARG A 58 3.62 14.86 -13.14
CA ARG A 58 2.79 15.14 -14.32
C ARG A 58 1.91 13.93 -14.69
N GLU A 59 2.46 12.72 -14.70
CA GLU A 59 1.69 11.49 -14.94
C GLU A 59 0.65 11.21 -13.85
N LEU A 60 0.86 11.72 -12.64
CA LEU A 60 -0.10 11.68 -11.54
C LEU A 60 -1.08 12.88 -11.55
N ASN A 61 -1.11 13.65 -12.64
CA ASN A 61 -2.00 14.80 -12.87
C ASN A 61 -1.78 15.99 -11.93
N PHE A 62 -0.58 16.16 -11.38
CA PHE A 62 -0.20 17.38 -10.66
C PHE A 62 0.11 18.52 -11.63
N LYS A 63 -0.26 19.73 -11.22
CA LYS A 63 0.15 20.95 -11.92
C LYS A 63 1.59 21.29 -11.55
N VAL A 64 2.53 20.77 -12.32
CA VAL A 64 3.94 21.18 -12.21
C VAL A 64 4.19 22.39 -13.12
N PRO A 65 4.77 23.49 -12.63
CA PRO A 65 4.98 24.66 -13.48
C PRO A 65 6.03 24.36 -14.57
N GLU A 66 5.80 24.82 -15.80
CA GLU A 66 6.75 24.64 -16.92
C GLU A 66 8.16 25.21 -16.64
N HIS A 67 8.24 26.20 -15.75
CA HIS A 67 9.47 26.87 -15.32
C HIS A 67 9.64 26.85 -13.78
N GLY A 68 8.96 25.94 -13.09
CA GLY A 68 8.97 25.83 -11.65
C GLY A 68 9.88 24.69 -11.21
N TYR A 69 10.85 25.03 -10.37
CA TYR A 69 11.69 24.03 -9.72
C TYR A 69 10.93 23.38 -8.56
N ILE A 70 10.75 22.06 -8.60
CA ILE A 70 10.32 21.25 -7.46
C ILE A 70 11.53 20.41 -7.05
N ASN A 71 12.03 20.62 -5.85
CA ASN A 71 13.14 19.81 -5.34
C ASN A 71 12.71 18.38 -5.02
N ALA A 72 13.68 17.48 -4.88
CA ALA A 72 13.45 16.07 -4.56
C ALA A 72 12.53 15.83 -3.33
N MET A 73 12.68 16.65 -2.29
CA MET A 73 11.81 16.57 -1.10
C MET A 73 10.36 16.93 -1.41
N GLY A 74 10.15 18.00 -2.17
CA GLY A 74 8.83 18.43 -2.63
C GLY A 74 8.18 17.36 -3.51
N VAL A 75 8.94 16.68 -4.37
CA VAL A 75 8.42 15.53 -5.13
C VAL A 75 7.93 14.44 -4.18
N LYS A 76 8.76 14.04 -3.21
CA LYS A 76 8.44 12.98 -2.24
C LYS A 76 7.19 13.29 -1.40
N ASP A 77 6.98 14.54 -1.03
CA ASP A 77 5.78 14.97 -0.31
C ASP A 77 4.54 14.90 -1.22
N ASN A 78 4.63 15.41 -2.45
CA ASN A 78 3.48 15.48 -3.37
C ASN A 78 2.97 14.10 -3.81
N ILE A 79 3.85 13.10 -4.03
CA ILE A 79 3.43 11.76 -4.47
C ILE A 79 2.48 11.06 -3.46
N THR A 80 2.43 11.52 -2.21
CA THR A 80 1.53 11.01 -1.16
C THR A 80 0.18 11.72 -1.09
N ASP A 81 -0.02 12.79 -1.86
CA ASP A 81 -1.26 13.58 -1.88
C ASP A 81 -1.89 13.54 -3.28
N ILE A 82 -2.05 12.35 -3.86
CA ILE A 82 -2.66 12.19 -5.18
C ILE A 82 -4.14 12.57 -5.09
N TYR A 83 -4.52 13.66 -5.77
CA TYR A 83 -5.90 14.08 -5.93
C TYR A 83 -6.28 14.25 -7.41
N GLY A 84 -7.58 14.15 -7.71
CA GLY A 84 -8.10 14.43 -9.05
C GLY A 84 -7.97 13.29 -10.07
N ILE A 85 -7.38 12.14 -9.69
CA ILE A 85 -7.38 10.90 -10.48
C ILE A 85 -8.00 9.75 -9.68
N ASN A 86 -8.65 8.81 -10.37
CA ASN A 86 -9.31 7.68 -9.72
C ASN A 86 -8.37 6.48 -9.64
N ILE A 87 -7.71 6.32 -8.49
CA ILE A 87 -6.81 5.19 -8.20
C ILE A 87 -7.49 4.07 -7.39
N ARG A 88 -8.82 4.10 -7.24
CA ARG A 88 -9.57 3.14 -6.40
C ARG A 88 -9.45 1.69 -6.84
N LYS A 89 -9.21 1.45 -8.12
CA LYS A 89 -9.00 0.10 -8.66
C LYS A 89 -7.54 -0.36 -8.58
N GLY A 90 -6.63 0.56 -8.28
CA GLY A 90 -5.19 0.37 -8.27
C GLY A 90 -4.49 1.47 -9.05
N LEU A 91 -3.23 1.70 -8.68
CA LEU A 91 -2.28 2.57 -9.36
C LEU A 91 -1.10 1.72 -9.83
N PHE A 92 -0.69 1.85 -11.08
CA PHE A 92 0.52 1.22 -11.59
C PHE A 92 1.48 2.30 -12.08
N VAL A 93 2.71 2.34 -11.54
CA VAL A 93 3.77 3.24 -11.99
C VAL A 93 4.74 2.45 -12.87
N PHE A 94 4.88 2.86 -14.13
CA PHE A 94 5.80 2.23 -15.07
C PHE A 94 6.83 3.24 -15.56
N TYR A 95 8.10 2.99 -15.26
CA TYR A 95 9.20 3.79 -15.79
C TYR A 95 9.68 3.23 -17.13
N LYS A 96 9.43 3.94 -18.22
CA LYS A 96 9.83 3.57 -19.57
C LYS A 96 11.21 4.15 -19.90
N ASN A 97 11.99 3.45 -20.74
CA ASN A 97 13.33 3.87 -21.15
C ASN A 97 14.24 4.10 -19.92
N PHE A 98 14.12 3.23 -18.91
CA PHE A 98 14.78 3.42 -17.62
C PHE A 98 16.31 3.35 -17.71
N GLU A 99 16.83 2.78 -18.80
CA GLU A 99 18.26 2.69 -19.10
C GLU A 99 18.92 4.06 -19.26
N ASP A 100 18.16 5.07 -19.68
CA ASP A 100 18.67 6.41 -19.91
C ASP A 100 19.15 7.03 -18.60
N ILE A 101 18.51 6.69 -17.47
CA ILE A 101 18.91 7.19 -16.13
C ILE A 101 20.34 6.76 -15.76
N PHE A 102 20.83 5.64 -16.30
CA PHE A 102 22.22 5.22 -16.08
C PHE A 102 23.23 5.99 -16.93
N SER A 103 22.76 6.61 -18.02
CA SER A 103 23.60 7.19 -19.08
C SER A 103 23.55 8.71 -19.12
N THR A 104 22.51 9.34 -18.56
CA THR A 104 22.34 10.79 -18.58
C THR A 104 22.95 11.45 -17.34
N HIS A 105 23.39 12.70 -17.54
CA HIS A 105 23.84 13.74 -16.60
C HIS A 105 24.81 13.42 -15.43
N PRO A 106 25.85 14.26 -15.19
CA PRO A 106 26.71 14.25 -14.00
C PRO A 106 26.03 13.98 -12.66
N ASP A 107 24.85 14.55 -12.48
CA ASP A 107 24.08 14.51 -11.23
C ASP A 107 23.23 13.24 -11.08
N LEU A 108 23.08 12.45 -12.15
CA LEU A 108 22.41 11.15 -12.17
C LEU A 108 23.42 9.99 -12.20
N HIS A 109 24.71 10.29 -12.38
CA HIS A 109 25.78 9.32 -12.50
C HIS A 109 25.82 8.34 -11.32
N GLN A 110 26.35 7.14 -11.59
CA GLN A 110 26.53 6.07 -10.60
C GLN A 110 25.26 5.47 -9.98
N GLY A 111 24.07 5.80 -10.52
CA GLY A 111 22.81 5.18 -10.13
C GLY A 111 21.96 5.99 -9.14
N TYR A 112 22.38 7.19 -8.74
CA TYR A 112 21.61 8.07 -7.85
C TYR A 112 20.21 8.38 -8.38
N GLY A 113 20.09 8.65 -9.69
CA GLY A 113 18.78 8.88 -10.30
C GLY A 113 17.87 7.66 -10.24
N ALA A 114 18.43 6.48 -10.46
CA ALA A 114 17.68 5.23 -10.42
C ALA A 114 17.23 4.91 -8.99
N GLU A 115 18.12 5.09 -8.01
CA GLU A 115 17.78 4.95 -6.59
C GLU A 115 16.65 5.92 -6.19
N PHE A 116 16.77 7.20 -6.51
CA PHE A 116 15.75 8.19 -6.17
C PHE A 116 14.37 7.81 -6.72
N MET A 117 14.30 7.43 -8.00
CA MET A 117 13.06 6.99 -8.64
C MET A 117 12.45 5.75 -7.97
N LEU A 118 13.29 4.79 -7.59
CA LEU A 118 12.85 3.59 -6.89
C LEU A 118 12.39 3.88 -5.45
N GLN A 119 13.06 4.80 -4.75
CA GLN A 119 12.64 5.28 -3.42
C GLN A 119 11.30 6.01 -3.49
N LEU A 120 11.01 6.79 -4.54
CA LEU A 120 9.68 7.38 -4.74
C LEU A 120 8.59 6.31 -4.82
N ILE A 121 8.82 5.24 -5.60
CA ILE A 121 7.87 4.12 -5.68
C ILE A 121 7.74 3.41 -4.34
N GLU A 122 8.85 3.11 -3.66
CA GLU A 122 8.85 2.47 -2.35
C GLU A 122 8.01 3.28 -1.34
N HIS A 123 8.21 4.60 -1.33
CA HIS A 123 7.45 5.55 -0.53
C HIS A 123 5.95 5.52 -0.85
N MET A 124 5.57 5.49 -2.13
CA MET A 124 4.16 5.35 -2.55
C MET A 124 3.56 4.03 -2.10
N VAL A 125 4.28 2.91 -2.31
CA VAL A 125 3.83 1.57 -1.91
C VAL A 125 3.58 1.53 -0.42
N TYR A 126 4.52 2.04 0.39
CA TYR A 126 4.38 2.09 1.83
C TYR A 126 3.19 2.98 2.24
N HIS A 127 3.14 4.23 1.76
CA HIS A 127 2.12 5.20 2.13
C HIS A 127 0.71 4.71 1.81
N TYR A 128 0.45 4.34 0.55
CA TYR A 128 -0.90 3.98 0.09
C TYR A 128 -1.35 2.59 0.56
N SER A 129 -0.42 1.68 0.90
CA SER A 129 -0.78 0.38 1.47
C SER A 129 -1.14 0.45 2.96
N ASP A 130 -0.58 1.41 3.70
CA ASP A 130 -0.83 1.62 5.14
C ASP A 130 -1.84 2.75 5.43
N LEU A 131 -2.56 3.27 4.42
CA LEU A 131 -3.74 4.13 4.61
C LEU A 131 -4.87 3.36 5.35
N ARG A 132 -4.66 3.16 6.64
CA ARG A 132 -5.62 2.67 7.61
C ARG A 132 -6.46 3.84 8.08
N GLY A 133 -7.37 4.29 7.21
CA GLY A 133 -8.54 5.09 7.54
C GLY A 133 -8.31 6.23 8.52
N TYR A 134 -7.74 7.34 8.05
CA TYR A 134 -7.90 8.62 8.72
C TYR A 134 -9.07 9.38 8.09
N ILE A 135 -10.17 9.44 8.84
CA ILE A 135 -11.25 10.45 8.94
C ILE A 135 -11.86 11.16 7.69
N TYR A 136 -11.35 10.97 6.47
CA TYR A 136 -11.85 11.55 5.22
C TYR A 136 -11.68 10.54 4.06
N GLU A 137 -12.51 9.50 4.00
CA GLU A 137 -12.61 8.56 2.86
C GLU A 137 -11.29 8.01 2.25
N GLU A 138 -10.19 7.98 3.00
CA GLU A 138 -8.94 7.36 2.56
C GLU A 138 -9.09 5.84 2.57
N PHE A 139 -9.04 5.23 1.38
CA PHE A 139 -9.04 3.77 1.20
C PHE A 139 -7.63 3.30 0.89
N PRO A 140 -7.21 2.11 1.37
CA PRO A 140 -5.92 1.55 0.98
C PRO A 140 -5.91 1.34 -0.53
N VAL A 141 -4.85 1.82 -1.18
CA VAL A 141 -4.65 1.67 -2.61
C VAL A 141 -3.55 0.67 -2.86
N VAL A 142 -3.84 -0.21 -3.81
CA VAL A 142 -2.88 -1.15 -4.35
C VAL A 142 -2.00 -0.40 -5.35
N VAL A 143 -0.69 -0.29 -5.04
CA VAL A 143 0.32 0.32 -5.91
C VAL A 143 1.18 -0.78 -6.52
N GLY A 144 1.06 -0.98 -7.83
CA GLY A 144 1.95 -1.81 -8.64
C GLY A 144 3.04 -0.97 -9.29
N TYR A 145 4.15 -1.61 -9.66
CA TYR A 145 5.27 -0.91 -10.26
C TYR A 145 6.12 -1.79 -11.17
N GLY A 146 6.93 -1.15 -12.01
CA GLY A 146 8.01 -1.80 -12.75
C GLY A 146 8.82 -0.85 -13.60
N VAL A 147 9.94 -1.36 -14.11
CA VAL A 147 10.86 -0.62 -14.98
C VAL A 147 10.95 -1.30 -16.35
N GLY A 148 10.99 -0.49 -17.40
CA GLY A 148 11.22 -0.90 -18.77
C GLY A 148 12.69 -0.73 -19.13
N LEU A 149 13.39 -1.83 -19.40
CA LEU A 149 14.83 -1.86 -19.68
C LEU A 149 15.15 -2.78 -20.86
N PRO A 150 16.17 -2.49 -21.68
CA PRO A 150 16.75 -3.46 -22.58
C PRO A 150 17.43 -4.57 -21.77
N THR A 151 17.43 -5.79 -22.30
CA THR A 151 18.05 -6.95 -21.65
C THR A 151 19.54 -6.72 -21.35
N SER A 152 20.22 -5.89 -22.17
CA SER A 152 21.63 -5.53 -21.98
C SER A 152 21.91 -4.75 -20.69
N TYR A 153 20.92 -4.05 -20.12
CA TYR A 153 21.07 -3.25 -18.90
C TYR A 153 20.74 -4.02 -17.62
N ILE A 154 20.23 -5.26 -17.73
CA ILE A 154 19.90 -6.09 -16.55
C ILE A 154 21.11 -6.26 -15.61
N PRO A 155 22.34 -6.59 -16.08
CA PRO A 155 23.46 -6.77 -15.16
C PRO A 155 23.78 -5.51 -14.34
N GLN A 156 23.71 -4.33 -14.97
CA GLN A 156 23.92 -3.05 -14.28
C GLN A 156 22.80 -2.77 -13.27
N PHE A 157 21.55 -3.12 -13.62
CA PHE A 157 20.41 -2.96 -12.72
C PHE A 157 20.47 -3.94 -11.53
N GLU A 158 20.92 -5.17 -11.75
CA GLU A 158 21.17 -6.16 -10.70
C GLU A 158 22.32 -5.74 -9.78
N GLU A 159 23.36 -5.08 -10.30
CA GLU A 159 24.43 -4.50 -9.47
C GLU A 159 23.91 -3.37 -8.57
N LEU A 160 22.98 -2.55 -9.07
CA LEU A 160 22.33 -1.51 -8.28
C LEU A 160 21.40 -2.12 -7.21
N MET A 161 20.51 -3.03 -7.58
CA MET A 161 19.44 -3.50 -6.69
C MET A 161 19.83 -4.69 -5.79
N GLY A 162 20.86 -5.44 -6.17
CA GLY A 162 21.02 -6.84 -5.76
C GLY A 162 20.16 -7.75 -6.63
N ALA A 163 20.76 -8.79 -7.20
CA ALA A 163 20.10 -9.68 -8.16
C ALA A 163 18.83 -10.36 -7.59
N GLU A 164 18.80 -10.63 -6.29
CA GLU A 164 17.64 -11.18 -5.59
C GLU A 164 16.44 -10.22 -5.51
N ASN A 165 16.69 -8.92 -5.67
CA ASN A 165 15.67 -7.87 -5.66
C ASN A 165 15.22 -7.50 -7.09
N VAL A 166 15.69 -8.21 -8.11
CA VAL A 166 15.30 -8.02 -9.50
C VAL A 166 14.47 -9.20 -9.97
N MET A 167 13.32 -8.93 -10.60
CA MET A 167 12.45 -9.98 -11.12
C MET A 167 12.08 -9.70 -12.57
N ILE A 168 12.48 -10.56 -13.50
CA ILE A 168 12.10 -10.43 -14.90
C ILE A 168 10.60 -10.69 -15.07
N ALA A 169 9.89 -9.67 -15.56
CA ALA A 169 8.46 -9.71 -15.83
C ALA A 169 8.15 -10.58 -17.06
N GLY A 170 7.10 -11.38 -16.97
CA GLY A 170 6.69 -12.26 -18.06
C GLY A 170 5.48 -13.11 -17.72
N GLU A 171 5.08 -13.94 -18.68
CA GLU A 171 3.97 -14.87 -18.48
C GLU A 171 4.31 -15.90 -17.38
N GLY A 172 3.35 -16.15 -16.48
CA GLY A 172 3.53 -17.09 -15.37
C GLY A 172 4.34 -16.54 -14.17
N VAL A 173 4.88 -15.32 -14.26
CA VAL A 173 5.61 -14.67 -13.17
C VAL A 173 4.64 -14.16 -12.10
N ARG A 174 4.97 -14.39 -10.83
CA ARG A 174 4.19 -13.90 -9.69
C ARG A 174 4.80 -12.61 -9.16
N TYR A 175 4.09 -11.51 -9.34
CA TYR A 175 4.59 -10.19 -8.96
C TYR A 175 4.47 -9.94 -7.45
N PRO A 176 5.42 -9.19 -6.86
CA PRO A 176 5.41 -8.82 -5.45
C PRO A 176 4.16 -8.00 -5.06
N GLY A 177 3.74 -8.15 -3.80
CA GLY A 177 2.54 -7.52 -3.21
C GLY A 177 1.27 -8.39 -3.20
N PRO A 178 0.19 -7.98 -2.49
CA PRO A 178 -1.12 -8.67 -2.48
C PRO A 178 -1.84 -8.71 -3.85
N ILE A 179 -1.16 -8.31 -4.93
CA ILE A 179 -1.70 -7.43 -5.96
C ILE A 179 -2.05 -8.14 -7.30
N LEU A 180 -1.51 -9.33 -7.58
CA LEU A 180 -1.99 -10.15 -8.72
C LEU A 180 -2.67 -11.45 -8.30
N ARG A 181 -2.82 -11.69 -6.99
CA ARG A 181 -3.39 -12.93 -6.45
C ARG A 181 -4.85 -13.16 -6.81
N LYS A 182 -5.60 -12.13 -7.20
CA LYS A 182 -7.05 -12.27 -7.35
C LYS A 182 -7.48 -13.02 -8.62
N ASN A 183 -6.68 -13.03 -9.70
CA ASN A 183 -7.17 -13.46 -11.02
C ASN A 183 -6.30 -14.51 -11.76
N SER A 184 -5.21 -15.06 -11.21
CA SER A 184 -4.55 -16.22 -11.85
C SER A 184 -5.19 -17.57 -11.48
N ALA A 185 -6.08 -17.58 -10.48
CA ALA A 185 -6.75 -18.79 -9.99
C ALA A 185 -8.07 -19.13 -10.72
N GLU A 186 -8.55 -18.30 -11.65
CA GLU A 186 -9.83 -18.54 -12.34
C GLU A 186 -9.71 -19.21 -13.72
N THR A 187 -8.49 -19.40 -14.25
CA THR A 187 -8.29 -19.99 -15.59
C THR A 187 -7.83 -21.46 -15.56
N SER A 188 -7.66 -22.07 -14.38
CA SER A 188 -7.38 -23.51 -14.25
C SER A 188 -8.51 -24.21 -13.48
N ARG A 189 -9.34 -24.94 -14.25
CA ARG A 189 -10.41 -25.81 -13.77
C ARG A 189 -10.02 -26.58 -12.50
N MET A 190 -10.88 -26.55 -11.48
CA MET A 190 -11.08 -27.72 -10.64
C MET A 190 -12.58 -27.97 -10.42
N VAL A 191 -13.02 -29.06 -11.04
CA VAL A 191 -14.32 -29.74 -10.90
C VAL A 191 -14.49 -30.22 -9.44
N PRO A 192 -15.71 -30.26 -8.88
CA PRO A 192 -15.93 -30.32 -7.43
C PRO A 192 -15.89 -31.77 -6.91
N ARG A 193 -15.04 -32.03 -5.91
CA ARG A 193 -15.15 -33.11 -4.91
C ARG A 193 -14.37 -32.60 -3.70
N THR A 194 -14.96 -32.33 -2.55
CA THR A 194 -15.52 -33.34 -1.64
C THR A 194 -16.59 -32.70 -0.74
N LEU A 195 -17.75 -33.36 -0.63
CA LEU A 195 -18.63 -33.20 0.52
C LEU A 195 -17.83 -33.50 1.79
N CYS A 196 -17.66 -32.51 2.65
CA CYS A 196 -17.28 -32.76 4.04
C CYS A 196 -18.59 -32.82 4.85
N THR A 197 -19.07 -34.04 5.07
CA THR A 197 -20.03 -34.36 6.12
C THR A 197 -19.49 -33.86 7.46
N ILE A 198 -20.02 -32.74 7.95
CA ILE A 198 -19.77 -32.29 9.32
C ILE A 198 -20.59 -33.21 10.24
N SER A 199 -19.87 -34.12 10.89
CA SER A 199 -20.36 -34.91 12.01
C SER A 199 -20.86 -33.99 13.13
N MET A 200 -22.05 -34.31 13.65
CA MET A 200 -22.86 -33.57 14.64
C MET A 200 -22.25 -33.51 16.06
N GLY A 201 -20.94 -33.70 16.22
CA GLY A 201 -20.28 -33.90 17.51
C GLY A 201 -19.77 -32.64 18.23
N SER A 202 -19.69 -31.48 17.58
CA SER A 202 -18.95 -30.32 18.14
C SER A 202 -19.82 -29.19 18.72
N PHE A 203 -21.14 -29.39 18.81
CA PHE A 203 -22.08 -28.34 19.28
C PHE A 203 -22.14 -28.17 20.81
N LEU A 204 -21.51 -29.04 21.60
CA LEU A 204 -21.57 -29.02 23.07
C LEU A 204 -20.44 -28.24 23.76
N VAL A 205 -19.42 -27.78 23.03
CA VAL A 205 -18.26 -27.08 23.64
C VAL A 205 -18.39 -25.54 23.62
N LEU A 206 -19.34 -24.98 22.84
CA LEU A 206 -19.50 -23.51 22.68
C LEU A 206 -20.59 -22.88 23.56
N LEU A 207 -21.42 -23.68 24.22
CA LEU A 207 -22.49 -23.22 25.11
C LEU A 207 -22.05 -22.34 26.31
N PRO A 208 -20.86 -22.52 26.93
CA PRO A 208 -20.42 -21.66 28.04
C PRO A 208 -19.99 -20.25 27.60
N ILE A 209 -19.51 -20.11 26.35
CA ILE A 209 -18.93 -18.86 25.82
C ILE A 209 -20.05 -17.90 25.41
N VAL A 210 -21.12 -18.41 24.79
CA VAL A 210 -22.28 -17.59 24.39
C VAL A 210 -23.04 -17.03 25.61
N ARG A 211 -23.04 -17.75 26.75
CA ARG A 211 -23.63 -17.25 28.00
C ARG A 211 -22.83 -16.10 28.64
N ARG A 212 -21.48 -16.11 28.54
CA ARG A 212 -20.64 -15.01 29.04
C ARG A 212 -20.78 -13.73 28.21
N LEU A 213 -20.95 -13.83 26.89
CA LEU A 213 -21.15 -12.66 26.04
C LEU A 213 -22.49 -11.95 26.29
N ARG A 214 -23.57 -12.68 26.59
CA ARG A 214 -24.87 -12.07 26.92
C ARG A 214 -24.84 -11.23 28.20
N VAL A 215 -24.14 -11.68 29.23
CA VAL A 215 -24.03 -10.94 30.49
C VAL A 215 -23.18 -9.67 30.31
N PHE A 216 -22.12 -9.76 29.50
CA PHE A 216 -21.25 -8.61 29.21
C PHE A 216 -21.99 -7.52 28.40
N MET A 217 -22.80 -7.92 27.41
CA MET A 217 -23.61 -6.98 26.62
C MET A 217 -24.69 -6.28 27.46
N LEU A 218 -25.36 -7.01 28.37
CA LEU A 218 -26.36 -6.43 29.28
C LEU A 218 -25.74 -5.47 30.30
N MET A 219 -24.51 -5.74 30.75
CA MET A 219 -23.80 -4.86 31.69
C MET A 219 -23.39 -3.55 31.02
N ILE A 220 -22.89 -3.58 29.77
CA ILE A 220 -22.56 -2.37 29.00
C ILE A 220 -23.83 -1.56 28.68
N LEU A 221 -24.91 -2.22 28.29
CA LEU A 221 -26.19 -1.55 28.03
C LEU A 221 -26.75 -0.89 29.30
N GLY A 222 -26.61 -1.53 30.47
CA GLY A 222 -26.97 -0.96 31.76
C GLY A 222 -26.15 0.26 32.15
N ILE A 223 -24.84 0.28 31.87
CA ILE A 223 -23.96 1.44 32.13
C ILE A 223 -24.34 2.62 31.23
N ILE A 224 -24.66 2.36 29.95
CA ILE A 224 -25.06 3.41 28.99
C ILE A 224 -26.43 4.01 29.35
N LEU A 225 -27.40 3.17 29.74
CA LEU A 225 -28.71 3.64 30.21
C LEU A 225 -28.62 4.42 31.52
N ASN A 226 -27.77 3.98 32.46
CA ASN A 226 -27.59 4.68 33.73
C ASN A 226 -26.87 6.03 33.57
N HIS A 227 -25.93 6.14 32.63
CA HIS A 227 -25.25 7.41 32.33
C HIS A 227 -26.20 8.44 31.70
N ARG A 228 -27.10 8.01 30.78
CA ARG A 228 -28.13 8.90 30.22
C ARG A 228 -29.20 9.30 31.25
N PHE A 229 -29.51 8.43 32.21
CA PHE A 229 -30.48 8.71 33.26
C PHE A 229 -29.94 9.70 34.31
N MET A 230 -28.65 9.58 34.67
CA MET A 230 -27.97 10.48 35.62
C MET A 230 -27.79 11.91 35.10
N THR A 231 -27.61 12.11 33.79
CA THR A 231 -27.48 13.45 33.20
C THR A 231 -28.80 14.22 33.09
N LEU A 232 -29.95 13.55 33.26
CA LEU A 232 -31.28 14.16 33.15
C LEU A 232 -31.85 14.63 34.50
N PHE A 233 -31.29 14.18 35.64
CA PHE A 233 -31.93 14.38 36.96
C PHE A 233 -31.05 14.99 38.07
N LEU A 234 -29.78 15.30 37.82
CA LEU A 234 -28.89 15.89 38.84
C LEU A 234 -28.20 17.18 38.37
N PRO A 235 -28.12 18.23 39.21
CA PRO A 235 -27.36 19.42 38.90
C PRO A 235 -25.89 19.10 38.64
N GLN A 236 -25.32 19.77 37.65
CA GLN A 236 -23.99 19.55 37.04
C GLN A 236 -22.79 19.59 38.01
N ARG A 237 -23.00 19.95 39.29
CA ARG A 237 -21.95 20.04 40.31
C ARG A 237 -21.69 18.73 41.07
N TYR A 238 -22.52 17.69 40.93
CA TYR A 238 -22.35 16.43 41.67
C TYR A 238 -21.91 15.23 40.80
N THR A 239 -21.95 15.35 39.47
CA THR A 239 -21.53 14.28 38.55
C THR A 239 -20.03 13.98 38.63
N TRP A 240 -19.21 14.99 38.91
CA TRP A 240 -17.75 14.82 39.04
C TRP A 240 -17.34 14.03 40.29
N CYS A 241 -18.04 14.21 41.42
CA CYS A 241 -17.73 13.50 42.67
C CYS A 241 -18.07 12.00 42.59
N ILE A 242 -19.13 11.62 41.88
CA ILE A 242 -19.57 10.22 41.79
C ILE A 242 -18.71 9.43 40.79
N VAL A 243 -18.31 10.04 39.67
CA VAL A 243 -17.42 9.38 38.69
C VAL A 243 -16.03 9.13 39.29
N ASN A 244 -15.53 10.04 40.13
CA ASN A 244 -14.24 9.87 40.80
C ASN A 244 -14.29 8.85 41.95
N LEU A 245 -15.46 8.67 42.59
CA LEU A 245 -15.65 7.62 43.61
C LEU A 245 -15.76 6.22 42.98
N LEU A 246 -16.40 6.12 41.79
CA LEU A 246 -16.59 4.85 41.08
C LEU A 246 -15.35 4.40 40.30
N SER A 247 -14.47 5.33 39.89
CA SER A 247 -13.20 5.01 39.20
C SER A 247 -12.16 4.34 40.14
N GLN A 248 -12.33 4.44 41.46
CA GLN A 248 -11.46 3.76 42.44
C GLN A 248 -11.88 2.32 42.76
N ILE A 249 -13.07 1.88 42.33
CA ILE A 249 -13.61 0.55 42.66
C ILE A 249 -12.90 -0.62 41.93
N PRO A 250 -12.31 -0.48 40.72
CA PRO A 250 -11.55 -1.59 40.13
C PRO A 250 -10.13 -1.75 40.72
N LEU A 251 -9.58 -0.71 41.37
CA LEU A 251 -8.22 -0.75 41.91
C LEU A 251 -8.10 -1.50 43.24
N TYR A 252 -9.19 -1.69 43.97
CA TYR A 252 -9.18 -2.38 45.26
C TYR A 252 -9.40 -3.91 45.18
N LYS A 253 -9.53 -4.48 43.98
CA LYS A 253 -9.75 -5.93 43.81
C LYS A 253 -8.56 -6.69 43.21
N ARG A 254 -7.39 -6.04 43.07
CA ARG A 254 -6.16 -6.65 42.53
C ARG A 254 -4.93 -6.59 43.43
N TYR A 255 -5.06 -6.12 44.66
CA TYR A 255 -4.08 -6.33 45.74
C TYR A 255 -4.83 -6.85 46.96
N GLY A 256 -4.72 -8.15 47.21
CA GLY A 256 -4.99 -8.71 48.52
C GLY A 256 -3.69 -8.72 49.30
N VAL A 257 -3.41 -7.63 50.03
CA VAL A 257 -2.85 -7.52 51.39
C VAL A 257 -3.23 -6.14 51.89
#